data_AF-A0A661J750-F1
#
_entry.id   AF-A0A661J750-F1
#
_cell.length_a   1.000
_cell.length_b   1.000
_cell.length_c   1.000
_cell.angle_alpha   90.00
_cell.angle_beta   90.00
_cell.angle_gamma   90.00
#
_symmetry.space_group_name_H-M   'P 1'
#
loop_
_entity.id
_entity.type
_entity.pdbx_description
1 polymer ?
#
loop_
_entity_poly.entity_id
_entity_poly.type
_entity_poly.pdbx_seq_one_letter_code
_entity_poly.pdbx_strand_id
1 'polypeptide(L)'
;SGLFFGIRRLVSPHVRIVTTAADYLLLAVTLAPFVTGYLAYHQYFDYQTIILLHMFFGELMLVVIPFTKLSHFLMFFFSRAITGMEFGRRSAPSW
;
A
#
# COMPACT_ATOMS: atom_id res chain seq x y z
N SER A 1 9.30 7.57 3.57
CA SER A 1 8.25 7.69 4.61
C SER A 1 6.93 8.10 3.96
N GLY A 2 5.76 7.62 4.40
CA GLY A 2 4.48 7.93 3.73
C GLY A 2 4.13 9.41 3.61
N LEU A 3 4.56 10.23 4.58
CA LEU A 3 4.47 11.70 4.48
C LEU A 3 5.16 12.27 3.24
N PHE A 4 6.36 11.78 2.89
CA PHE A 4 7.04 12.19 1.67
C PHE A 4 6.20 11.91 0.42
N PHE A 5 5.53 10.75 0.38
CA PHE A 5 4.65 10.40 -0.73
C PHE A 5 3.40 11.26 -0.82
N GLY A 6 2.86 11.72 0.32
CA GLY A 6 1.77 12.70 0.36
C GLY A 6 2.21 14.08 -0.11
N ILE A 7 3.31 14.60 0.44
CA ILE A 7 3.87 15.90 0.09
C ILE A 7 4.26 15.95 -1.40
N ARG A 8 4.91 14.90 -1.92
CA ARG A 8 5.29 14.80 -3.34
C ARG A 8 4.09 14.92 -4.28
N ARG A 9 2.92 14.37 -3.91
CA ARG A 9 1.69 14.48 -4.72
C ARG A 9 1.12 15.90 -4.75
N LEU A 10 1.35 16.69 -3.69
CA LEU A 10 0.91 18.08 -3.62
C LEU A 10 1.85 19.03 -4.37
N VAL A 11 3.16 18.81 -4.22
CA VAL A 11 4.20 19.75 -4.71
C VAL A 11 4.63 19.45 -6.15
N SER A 12 4.69 18.18 -6.56
CA SER A 12 5.17 17.83 -7.90
C SER A 12 4.02 17.91 -8.93
N PRO A 13 4.07 18.84 -9.89
CA PRO A 13 2.99 19.01 -10.88
C PRO A 13 2.81 17.75 -11.76
N HIS A 14 3.91 17.06 -12.06
CA HIS A 14 3.87 15.81 -12.83
C HIS A 14 3.09 14.69 -12.14
N VAL A 15 3.18 14.59 -10.81
CA VAL A 15 2.45 13.58 -10.04
C VAL A 15 1.02 14.03 -9.79
N ARG A 16 0.81 15.34 -9.54
CA ARG A 16 -0.51 15.90 -9.25
C ARG A 16 -1.50 15.73 -10.40
N ILE A 17 -1.06 15.86 -11.65
CA ILE A 17 -1.90 15.68 -12.84
C ILE A 17 -2.52 14.28 -12.93
N VAL A 18 -1.80 13.24 -12.46
CA VAL A 18 -2.25 11.84 -12.50
C VAL A 18 -2.81 11.34 -11.17
N THR A 19 -2.87 12.21 -10.16
CA THR A 19 -3.35 11.86 -8.82
C THR A 19 -4.86 12.04 -8.73
N THR A 20 -5.56 11.02 -8.22
CA THR A 20 -7.01 11.09 -7.94
C THR A 20 -7.28 11.11 -6.44
N ALA A 21 -8.53 11.42 -6.04
CA ALA A 21 -8.93 11.37 -4.63
C ALA A 21 -8.67 9.99 -3.98
N ALA A 22 -8.83 8.92 -4.77
CA ALA A 22 -8.56 7.55 -4.33
C ALA A 22 -7.08 7.34 -3.92
N ASP A 23 -6.12 8.06 -4.52
CA ASP A 23 -4.70 7.94 -4.15
C ASP A 23 -4.41 8.46 -2.74
N TYR A 24 -5.10 9.52 -2.32
CA TYR A 24 -4.97 10.07 -0.97
C TYR A 24 -5.65 9.15 0.06
N LEU A 25 -6.82 8.60 -0.28
CA LEU A 25 -7.50 7.61 0.57
C LEU A 25 -6.64 6.35 0.73
N LEU A 26 -6.03 5.85 -0.34
CA LEU A 26 -5.12 4.70 -0.28
C LEU A 26 -3.92 4.97 0.63
N LEU A 27 -3.34 6.17 0.52
CA LEU A 27 -2.23 6.59 1.37
C LEU A 27 -2.65 6.67 2.85
N ALA A 28 -3.86 7.15 3.14
CA ALA A 28 -4.40 7.16 4.50
C ALA A 28 -4.62 5.74 5.04
N VAL A 29 -5.28 4.86 4.27
CA VAL A 29 -5.54 3.46 4.67
C VAL A 29 -4.24 2.69 4.90
N THR A 30 -3.23 2.89 4.06
CA THR A 30 -1.93 2.23 4.25
C THR A 30 -1.14 2.77 5.45
N LEU A 31 -1.28 4.04 5.80
CA LEU A 31 -0.60 4.63 6.96
C LEU A 31 -1.31 4.40 8.28
N ALA A 32 -2.64 4.25 8.26
CA ALA A 32 -3.45 4.14 9.46
C ALA A 32 -3.02 3.01 10.40
N PRO A 33 -2.74 1.76 9.94
CA PRO A 33 -2.25 0.69 10.82
C PRO A 33 -0.92 1.02 11.50
N PHE A 34 -0.01 1.73 10.81
CA PHE A 34 1.28 2.11 11.39
C PHE A 34 1.09 3.17 12.50
N VAL A 35 0.22 4.16 12.26
CA VAL A 35 -0.07 5.21 13.25
C VAL A 35 -0.78 4.61 14.46
N THR A 36 -1.84 3.83 14.26
CA THR A 36 -2.58 3.21 15.37
C THR A 36 -1.74 2.18 16.11
N GLY A 37 -0.90 1.40 15.43
CA GLY A 37 0.02 0.45 16.07
C GLY A 37 1.05 1.16 16.93
N TYR A 38 1.61 2.28 16.45
CA TYR A 38 2.51 3.12 17.22
C TYR A 38 1.85 3.71 18.46
N LEU A 39 0.61 4.21 18.32
CA LEU A 39 -0.18 4.75 19.42
C LEU A 39 -0.55 3.68 20.46
N ALA A 40 -0.87 2.45 20.01
CA ALA A 40 -1.16 1.32 20.90
C ALA A 40 0.07 0.93 21.71
N TYR A 41 1.24 0.90 21.08
CA TYR A 41 2.51 0.58 21.75
C TYR A 41 2.89 1.62 22.83
N HIS A 42 2.71 2.91 22.55
CA HIS A 42 3.01 3.98 23.52
C HIS A 42 1.89 4.22 24.53
N GLN A 43 0.73 3.57 24.36
CA GLN A 43 -0.44 3.71 25.24
C GLN A 43 -0.88 5.17 25.48
N TYR A 44 -0.73 6.04 24.47
CA TYR A 44 -1.10 7.46 24.58
C TYR A 44 -2.60 7.70 24.74
N PHE A 45 -3.42 6.72 24.36
CA PHE A 45 -4.87 6.73 24.46
C PHE A 45 -5.36 5.40 25.04
N ASP A 46 -6.68 5.28 25.21
CA ASP A 46 -7.30 4.02 25.60
C ASP A 46 -6.86 2.88 24.67
N TYR A 47 -6.13 1.93 25.26
CA TYR A 47 -5.49 0.86 24.51
C TYR A 47 -6.51 0.02 23.73
N GLN A 48 -7.65 -0.30 24.35
CA GLN A 48 -8.69 -1.12 23.74
C GLN A 48 -9.28 -0.44 22.49
N THR A 49 -9.51 0.87 22.55
CA THR A 49 -9.98 1.64 21.41
C THR A 49 -8.96 1.67 20.28
N ILE A 50 -7.69 1.95 20.59
CA ILE A 50 -6.65 2.07 19.56
C ILE A 50 -6.34 0.72 18.91
N ILE A 51 -6.28 -0.38 19.68
CA ILE A 51 -6.02 -1.70 19.10
C ILE A 51 -7.20 -2.16 18.23
N LEU A 52 -8.44 -1.80 18.60
CA LEU A 52 -9.63 -2.06 17.77
C LEU A 52 -9.55 -1.27 16.45
N LEU A 53 -9.17 0.00 16.50
CA LEU A 53 -8.92 0.80 15.29
C LEU A 53 -7.78 0.22 14.46
N HIS A 54 -6.70 -0.25 15.08
CA HIS A 54 -5.58 -0.88 14.38
C HIS A 54 -6.03 -2.11 13.60
N MET A 55 -6.76 -3.01 14.24
CA MET A 55 -7.32 -4.20 13.59
C MET A 55 -8.28 -3.81 12.46
N PHE A 56 -9.20 -2.88 12.70
CA PHE A 56 -10.14 -2.40 11.69
C PHE A 56 -9.44 -1.84 10.45
N PHE A 57 -8.44 -0.97 10.63
CA PHE A 57 -7.67 -0.43 9.49
C PHE A 57 -6.82 -1.51 8.81
N GLY A 58 -6.33 -2.50 9.55
CA GLY A 58 -5.63 -3.65 8.99
C GLY A 58 -6.53 -4.50 8.09
N GLU A 59 -7.72 -4.85 8.57
CA GLU A 59 -8.73 -5.59 7.80
C GLU A 59 -9.21 -4.80 6.59
N LEU A 60 -9.50 -3.51 6.76
CA LEU A 60 -9.86 -2.61 5.67
C LEU A 60 -8.78 -2.59 4.60
N MET A 61 -7.50 -2.47 4.99
CA MET A 61 -6.38 -2.52 4.07
C MET A 61 -6.38 -3.83 3.29
N LEU A 62 -6.52 -4.98 3.97
CA LEU A 62 -6.53 -6.29 3.32
C LEU A 62 -7.67 -6.44 2.31
N VAL A 63 -8.88 -5.98 2.64
CA VAL A 63 -10.06 -6.02 1.76
C VAL A 63 -9.84 -5.18 0.50
N VAL A 64 -9.19 -4.01 0.61
CA VAL A 64 -9.00 -3.11 -0.54
C VAL A 64 -7.78 -3.44 -1.41
N ILE A 65 -6.83 -4.27 -0.94
CA ILE A 65 -5.64 -4.66 -1.71
C ILE A 65 -5.98 -5.12 -3.15
N PRO A 66 -6.88 -6.09 -3.39
CA PRO A 66 -7.13 -6.61 -4.74
C PRO A 66 -7.80 -5.60 -5.67
N PHE A 67 -8.52 -4.61 -5.14
CA PHE A 67 -9.35 -3.69 -5.92
C PHE A 67 -8.69 -2.33 -6.16
N THR A 68 -7.46 -2.12 -5.70
CA THR A 68 -6.82 -0.82 -5.71
C THR A 68 -5.41 -0.86 -6.31
N LYS A 69 -4.72 0.28 -6.34
CA LYS A 69 -3.32 0.37 -6.77
C LYS A 69 -2.36 -0.43 -5.87
N LEU A 70 -2.83 -0.95 -4.74
CA LEU A 70 -2.08 -1.89 -3.87
C LEU A 70 -2.07 -3.33 -4.41
N SER A 71 -2.88 -3.65 -5.42
CA SER A 71 -2.97 -4.99 -6.02
C SER A 71 -1.64 -5.53 -6.54
N HIS A 72 -0.65 -4.66 -6.80
CA HIS A 72 0.71 -5.06 -7.13
C HIS A 72 1.32 -6.01 -6.09
N PHE A 73 0.90 -5.95 -4.82
CA PHE A 73 1.32 -6.91 -3.80
C PHE A 73 0.93 -8.35 -4.17
N LEU A 74 -0.28 -8.57 -4.67
CA LEU A 74 -0.75 -9.88 -5.11
C LEU A 74 -0.18 -10.22 -6.49
N MET A 75 -0.24 -9.27 -7.43
CA MET A 75 0.19 -9.49 -8.82
C MET A 75 1.70 -9.68 -8.97
N PHE A 76 2.51 -9.26 -8.00
CA PHE A 76 3.96 -9.45 -8.04
C PHE A 76 4.33 -10.92 -8.29
N PHE A 77 3.74 -11.86 -7.54
CA PHE A 77 4.07 -13.28 -7.69
C PHE A 77 3.67 -13.83 -9.07
N PHE A 78 2.45 -13.52 -9.51
CA PHE A 78 1.94 -14.00 -10.81
C PHE A 78 2.69 -13.40 -11.99
N SER A 79 2.92 -12.08 -11.98
CA SER A 79 3.65 -11.40 -13.05
C SER A 79 5.07 -11.95 -13.19
N ARG A 80 5.77 -12.20 -12.09
CA ARG A 80 7.11 -12.80 -12.09
C ARG A 80 7.10 -14.25 -12.58
N ALA A 81 6.14 -15.06 -12.13
CA ALA A 81 6.00 -16.43 -12.58
C ALA A 81 5.74 -16.52 -14.09
N ILE A 82 4.77 -15.76 -14.60
CA ILE A 82 4.41 -15.76 -16.02
C ILE A 82 5.55 -15.24 -16.88
N THR A 83 6.20 -14.15 -16.46
CA THR A 83 7.34 -13.57 -17.17
C THR A 83 8.51 -14.57 -17.24
N GLY A 84 8.81 -15.25 -16.13
CA GLY A 84 9.84 -16.29 -16.09
C GLY A 84 9.52 -17.47 -17.01
N MET A 85 8.27 -17.94 -17.01
CA MET A 85 7.82 -19.00 -17.92
C MET A 85 7.94 -18.59 -19.40
N GLU A 86 7.54 -17.37 -19.74
CA GLU A 86 7.56 -16.89 -21.12
C GLU A 86 8.98 -16.68 -21.66
N PHE A 87 9.90 -16.16 -20.84
CA PHE A 87 11.32 -16.07 -21.23
C PHE A 87 11.99 -17.43 -21.33
N GLY A 88 11.65 -18.37 -20.42
CA GLY A 88 12.11 -19.76 -20.50
C GLY A 88 11.63 -20.46 -21.78
N ARG A 89 10.37 -20.27 -22.17
CA ARG A 89 9.79 -20.81 -23.41
C ARG A 89 10.49 -20.30 -24.67
N ARG A 90 11.00 -19.06 -24.63
CA ARG A 90 11.66 -18.42 -25.78
C ARG A 90 13.17 -18.69 -25.85
N SER A 91 13.72 -19.51 -24.94
CA SER A 91 15.17 -19.67 -24.78
C SER A 91 15.90 -18.32 -24.74
N ALA A 92 15.26 -17.31 -24.14
CA ALA A 92 15.82 -15.97 -24.09
C ALA A 92 17.15 -16.04 -23.31
N PRO A 93 18.22 -15.37 -23.78
CA PRO A 93 19.49 -15.36 -23.07
C PRO A 93 19.29 -14.87 -21.64
N SER A 94 19.81 -15.60 -20.67
CA SER A 94 19.72 -15.23 -19.25
C SER A 94 20.88 -14.29 -18.89
N TRP A 95 20.89 -13.09 -19.46
CA TRP A 95 21.80 -12.00 -19.09
C TRP A 95 21.33 -10.66 -19.66
#